data_AF-A0A971JDP3-F1
#
_entry.id   AF-A0A971JDP3-F1
#
_cell.length_a   1.000
_cell.length_b   1.000
_cell.length_c   1.000
_cell.angle_alpha   90.00
_cell.angle_beta   90.00
_cell.angle_gamma   90.00
#
_symmetry.space_group_name_H-M   'P 1'
#
loop_
_entity.id
_entity.type
_entity.pdbx_description
1 polymer ?
#
loop_
_entity_poly.entity_id
_entity_poly.type
_entity_poly.pdbx_seq_one_letter_code
_entity_poly.pdbx_strand_id
1 'polypeptide(L)'
;ISDIAGENGRLAMESAISDLQKNSKHKMIVNIDKESQSKNFGLYRKMGHWFFKGRINLDREGQLPHIDFNLNLIPPSNMVAYDLLHIPWKEVKDKLPHALDIYTSPNKDIALVVTQSELIIYAIEDNRLAKEPLAKYILQEGSSIIMAEWALGDYVPRWERSFIKNNETVEVKPIRIE
;
A
#
# COMPACT_ATOMS: atom_id res chain seq x y z
N ILE A 1 10.31 -4.25 -13.59
CA ILE A 1 8.82 -4.22 -13.59
C ILE A 1 8.22 -5.25 -14.56
N SER A 2 8.85 -5.49 -15.72
CA SER A 2 8.38 -6.45 -16.73
C SER A 2 8.24 -7.88 -16.24
N ASP A 3 9.09 -8.34 -15.32
CA ASP A 3 8.97 -9.68 -14.73
C ASP A 3 7.66 -9.88 -13.95
N ILE A 4 7.05 -8.79 -13.49
CA ILE A 4 5.85 -8.81 -12.65
C ILE A 4 4.61 -8.46 -13.47
N ALA A 5 4.67 -7.40 -14.27
CA ALA A 5 3.52 -6.86 -15.00
C ALA A 5 3.62 -7.02 -16.53
N GLY A 6 4.57 -7.82 -17.00
CA GLY A 6 4.79 -8.11 -18.41
C GLY A 6 5.08 -6.87 -19.25
N GLU A 7 4.66 -6.96 -20.51
CA GLU A 7 4.86 -5.91 -21.50
C GLU A 7 4.13 -4.61 -21.14
N ASN A 8 2.93 -4.71 -20.56
CA ASN A 8 2.18 -3.54 -20.11
C ASN A 8 2.95 -2.74 -19.05
N GLY A 9 3.65 -3.43 -18.15
CA GLY A 9 4.49 -2.76 -17.16
C GLY A 9 5.69 -2.04 -17.76
N ARG A 10 6.32 -2.64 -18.78
CA ARG A 10 7.40 -2.00 -19.55
C ARG A 10 6.91 -0.71 -20.21
N LEU A 11 5.79 -0.80 -20.93
CA LEU A 11 5.21 0.33 -21.66
C LEU A 11 4.77 1.47 -20.72
N ALA A 12 4.14 1.13 -19.58
CA ALA A 12 3.73 2.13 -18.60
C ALA A 12 4.93 2.90 -18.02
N MET A 13 6.03 2.20 -17.72
CA MET A 13 7.27 2.81 -17.25
C MET A 13 7.89 3.73 -18.31
N GLU A 14 8.05 3.24 -19.53
CA GLU A 14 8.63 4.02 -20.63
C GLU A 14 7.82 5.28 -20.95
N SER A 15 6.49 5.17 -20.96
CA SER A 15 5.59 6.30 -21.17
C SER A 15 5.77 7.35 -20.08
N ALA A 16 5.74 6.93 -18.80
CA ALA A 16 5.85 7.86 -17.69
C ALA A 16 7.21 8.59 -17.65
N ILE A 17 8.31 7.88 -17.93
CA ILE A 17 9.64 8.47 -18.04
C ILE A 17 9.70 9.48 -19.20
N SER A 18 9.16 9.12 -20.37
CA SER A 18 9.08 10.01 -21.54
C SER A 18 8.30 11.29 -21.20
N ASP A 19 7.18 11.18 -20.49
CA ASP A 19 6.34 12.32 -20.14
C ASP A 19 7.03 13.25 -19.13
N LEU A 20 7.81 12.69 -18.20
CA LEU A 20 8.65 13.49 -17.30
C LEU A 20 9.73 14.27 -18.06
N GLN A 21 10.39 13.66 -19.04
CA GLN A 21 11.41 14.34 -19.86
C GLN A 21 10.85 15.48 -20.71
N LYS A 22 9.62 15.33 -21.22
CA LYS A 22 8.94 16.39 -21.99
C LYS A 22 8.53 17.58 -21.13
N ASN A 23 8.33 17.38 -19.83
CA ASN A 23 7.89 18.43 -18.91
C ASN A 23 9.04 19.39 -18.58
N SER A 24 8.88 20.68 -18.89
CA SER A 24 9.94 21.70 -18.86
C SER A 24 10.60 21.92 -17.51
N LYS A 25 9.92 21.58 -16.40
CA LYS A 25 10.45 21.63 -15.03
C LYS A 25 11.54 20.59 -14.75
N HIS A 26 11.64 19.55 -15.57
CA HIS A 26 12.57 18.43 -15.39
C HIS A 26 13.52 18.25 -16.57
N LYS A 27 13.76 19.31 -17.36
CA LYS A 27 14.74 19.32 -18.46
C LYS A 27 16.18 19.01 -18.03
N MET A 28 16.50 19.07 -16.73
CA MET A 28 17.80 18.65 -16.19
C MET A 28 18.00 17.13 -16.14
N ILE A 29 16.99 16.31 -16.47
CA ILE A 29 17.17 14.86 -16.52
C ILE A 29 17.85 14.46 -17.85
N VAL A 30 19.14 14.75 -17.95
CA VAL A 30 19.90 14.65 -19.20
C VAL A 30 20.35 13.22 -19.52
N ASN A 31 20.35 12.30 -18.55
CA ASN A 31 20.82 10.93 -18.80
C ASN A 31 20.14 9.88 -17.90
N ILE A 32 18.96 9.41 -18.31
CA ILE A 32 18.26 8.31 -17.62
C ILE A 32 18.73 6.99 -18.20
N ASP A 33 19.41 6.19 -17.39
CA ASP A 33 19.61 4.78 -17.70
C ASP A 33 18.27 4.05 -17.59
N LYS A 34 17.64 3.80 -18.75
CA LYS A 34 16.32 3.17 -18.84
C LYS A 34 16.30 1.77 -18.22
N GLU A 35 17.40 1.02 -18.31
CA GLU A 35 17.45 -0.33 -17.77
C GLU A 35 17.43 -0.31 -16.24
N SER A 36 18.29 0.51 -15.63
CA SER A 36 18.28 0.68 -14.16
C SER A 36 16.94 1.25 -13.66
N GLN A 37 16.33 2.20 -14.36
CA GLN A 37 15.05 2.77 -13.91
C GLN A 37 13.86 1.83 -14.06
N SER A 38 13.92 0.87 -15.00
CA SER A 38 12.87 -0.16 -15.14
C SER A 38 12.72 -1.06 -13.90
N LYS A 39 13.74 -1.04 -13.02
CA LYS A 39 13.80 -1.77 -11.75
C LYS A 39 13.49 -0.88 -10.55
N ASN A 40 13.40 0.44 -10.72
CA ASN A 40 13.18 1.41 -9.65
C ASN A 40 11.70 1.79 -9.52
N PHE A 41 10.92 0.85 -8.98
CA PHE A 41 9.49 1.02 -8.75
C PHE A 41 9.08 0.39 -7.42
N GLY A 42 7.97 0.85 -6.89
CA GLY A 42 7.35 0.31 -5.69
C GLY A 42 5.83 0.34 -5.78
N LEU A 43 5.19 -0.31 -4.81
CA LEU A 43 3.74 -0.21 -4.60
C LEU A 43 3.45 0.87 -3.56
N TYR A 44 2.41 1.63 -3.82
CA TYR A 44 1.91 2.68 -2.95
C TYR A 44 0.41 2.50 -2.77
N ARG A 45 -0.07 2.44 -1.53
CA ARG A 45 -1.50 2.30 -1.25
C ARG A 45 -2.14 3.65 -0.96
N LYS A 46 -3.35 3.85 -1.48
CA LYS A 46 -4.18 5.01 -1.18
C LYS A 46 -5.65 4.67 -1.31
N MET A 47 -6.45 5.01 -0.30
CA MET A 47 -7.92 4.90 -0.35
C MET A 47 -8.40 3.49 -0.72
N GLY A 48 -7.80 2.46 -0.14
CA GLY A 48 -8.19 1.07 -0.33
C GLY A 48 -7.59 0.36 -1.55
N HIS A 49 -6.73 1.03 -2.32
CA HIS A 49 -6.17 0.50 -3.56
C HIS A 49 -4.65 0.62 -3.64
N TRP A 50 -3.98 -0.36 -4.25
CA TRP A 50 -2.56 -0.35 -4.53
C TRP A 50 -2.26 0.22 -5.92
N PHE A 51 -1.22 1.04 -6.01
CA PHE A 51 -0.78 1.70 -7.24
C PHE A 51 0.72 1.52 -7.42
N PHE A 52 1.16 1.38 -8.65
CA PHE A 52 2.58 1.44 -8.96
C PHE A 52 3.09 2.88 -8.98
N LYS A 53 4.24 3.11 -8.36
CA LYS A 53 5.02 4.33 -8.52
C LYS A 53 6.43 4.00 -8.96
N GLY A 54 6.92 4.75 -9.95
CA GLY A 54 8.33 4.76 -10.31
C GLY A 54 9.07 5.87 -9.57
N ARG A 55 10.38 5.72 -9.44
CA ARG A 55 11.27 6.76 -8.91
C ARG A 55 12.43 6.96 -9.87
N ILE A 56 12.81 8.22 -10.12
CA ILE A 56 14.06 8.58 -10.79
C ILE A 56 14.95 9.30 -9.79
N ASN A 57 16.18 8.81 -9.65
CA ASN A 57 17.22 9.54 -8.92
C ASN A 57 17.93 10.47 -9.90
N LEU A 58 18.04 11.76 -9.54
CA LEU A 58 18.64 12.78 -10.39
C LEU A 58 20.17 12.73 -10.42
N ASP A 59 20.78 12.11 -9.41
CA ASP A 59 22.19 11.73 -9.41
C ASP A 59 22.36 10.27 -8.94
N ARG A 60 23.52 9.68 -9.26
CA ARG A 60 23.88 8.33 -8.81
C ARG A 60 24.45 8.32 -7.39
N GLU A 61 24.92 9.47 -6.91
CA GLU A 61 25.54 9.64 -5.59
C GLU A 61 24.50 9.95 -4.49
N GLY A 62 23.24 10.19 -4.85
CA GLY A 62 22.12 10.37 -3.91
C GLY A 62 22.07 11.74 -3.22
N GLN A 63 22.82 12.73 -3.71
CA GLN A 63 22.85 14.08 -3.13
C GLN A 63 21.73 14.97 -3.68
N LEU A 64 21.23 14.66 -4.88
CA LEU A 64 20.09 15.34 -5.49
C LEU A 64 18.77 14.64 -5.13
N PRO A 65 17.67 15.42 -5.05
CA PRO A 65 16.35 14.86 -4.76
C PRO A 65 15.93 13.85 -5.84
N HIS A 66 15.15 12.87 -5.42
CA HIS A 66 14.49 11.93 -6.33
C HIS A 66 13.15 12.51 -6.80
N ILE A 67 12.66 11.99 -7.91
CA ILE A 67 11.33 12.31 -8.45
C ILE A 67 10.51 11.04 -8.46
N ASP A 68 9.40 11.05 -7.74
CA ASP A 68 8.38 10.00 -7.81
C ASP A 68 7.36 10.31 -8.90
N PHE A 69 6.90 9.28 -9.60
CA PHE A 69 5.87 9.38 -10.62
C PHE A 69 4.93 8.19 -10.59
N ASN A 70 3.67 8.43 -10.97
CA ASN A 70 2.67 7.38 -11.03
C ASN A 70 2.85 6.57 -12.31
N LEU A 71 2.66 5.26 -12.18
CA LEU A 71 2.56 4.35 -13.31
C LEU A 71 1.09 4.03 -13.53
N ASN A 72 0.58 4.31 -14.74
CA ASN A 72 -0.80 4.02 -15.13
C ASN A 72 -0.98 2.52 -15.40
N LEU A 73 -0.81 1.73 -14.34
CA LEU A 73 -0.78 0.27 -14.38
C LEU A 73 -1.46 -0.26 -13.11
N ILE A 74 -2.40 -1.18 -13.31
CA ILE A 74 -3.06 -1.89 -12.21
C ILE A 74 -2.14 -3.05 -11.78
N PRO A 75 -1.80 -3.16 -10.48
CA PRO A 75 -1.05 -4.31 -9.97
C PRO A 75 -1.75 -5.63 -10.30
N PRO A 76 -1.02 -6.65 -10.79
CA PRO A 76 -1.63 -7.93 -11.11
C PRO A 76 -2.04 -8.65 -9.82
N SER A 77 -3.12 -9.44 -9.89
CA SER A 77 -3.71 -10.10 -8.71
C SER A 77 -2.83 -11.14 -8.04
N ASN A 78 -1.82 -11.66 -8.75
CA ASN A 78 -0.79 -12.54 -8.19
C ASN A 78 0.32 -11.77 -7.43
N MET A 79 0.36 -10.44 -7.52
CA MET A 79 1.27 -9.58 -6.76
C MET A 79 0.55 -8.93 -5.57
N VAL A 80 -0.70 -8.52 -5.78
CA VAL A 80 -1.52 -7.87 -4.76
C VAL A 80 -2.82 -8.63 -4.62
N ALA A 81 -2.89 -9.47 -3.59
CA ALA A 81 -4.09 -10.21 -3.27
C ALA A 81 -5.13 -9.29 -2.62
N TYR A 82 -6.39 -9.47 -2.99
CA TYR A 82 -7.55 -8.85 -2.33
C TYR A 82 -7.51 -7.30 -2.27
N ASP A 83 -7.11 -6.65 -3.36
CA ASP A 83 -7.19 -5.18 -3.50
C ASP A 83 -8.62 -4.67 -3.79
N LEU A 84 -9.60 -5.28 -3.13
CA LEU A 84 -11.01 -4.93 -3.24
C LEU A 84 -11.43 -4.18 -1.98
N LEU A 85 -12.01 -3.00 -2.18
CA LEU A 85 -12.59 -2.22 -1.11
C LEU A 85 -14.08 -2.56 -0.99
N HIS A 86 -14.46 -3.31 0.05
CA HIS A 86 -15.85 -3.73 0.25
C HIS A 86 -16.76 -2.66 0.87
N ILE A 87 -16.18 -1.65 1.51
CA ILE A 87 -16.91 -0.54 2.13
C ILE A 87 -16.63 0.72 1.33
N PRO A 88 -17.65 1.43 0.81
CA PRO A 88 -17.44 2.68 0.09
C PRO A 88 -16.62 3.68 0.93
N TRP A 89 -15.60 4.29 0.35
CA TRP A 89 -14.73 5.24 1.07
C TRP A 89 -15.50 6.39 1.73
N LYS A 90 -16.62 6.80 1.12
CA LYS A 90 -17.53 7.79 1.71
C LYS A 90 -18.07 7.34 3.06
N GLU A 91 -18.56 6.10 3.19
CA GLU A 91 -19.08 5.56 4.44
C GLU A 91 -17.99 5.52 5.52
N VAL A 92 -16.75 5.20 5.14
CA VAL A 92 -15.59 5.25 6.04
C VAL A 92 -15.34 6.68 6.52
N LYS A 93 -15.36 7.67 5.63
CA LYS A 93 -15.08 9.07 5.97
C LYS A 93 -16.22 9.75 6.74
N ASP A 94 -17.46 9.36 6.48
CA ASP A 94 -18.63 9.86 7.22
C ASP A 94 -18.55 9.43 8.69
N LYS A 95 -18.02 8.23 8.97
CA LYS A 95 -17.81 7.73 10.33
C LYS A 95 -16.49 8.18 10.96
N LEU A 96 -15.39 8.10 10.20
CA LEU A 96 -14.03 8.42 10.62
C LEU A 96 -13.40 9.43 9.65
N PRO A 97 -13.67 10.74 9.82
CA PRO A 97 -13.15 11.78 8.93
C PRO A 97 -11.62 11.84 8.88
N HIS A 98 -10.91 11.28 9.87
CA HIS A 98 -9.45 11.23 9.95
C HIS A 98 -8.86 9.91 9.43
N ALA A 99 -9.67 9.03 8.84
CA ALA A 99 -9.18 7.83 8.16
C ALA A 99 -8.27 8.20 6.98
N LEU A 100 -7.10 7.56 6.95
CA LEU A 100 -6.08 7.69 5.91
C LEU A 100 -6.18 6.55 4.89
N ASP A 101 -6.47 5.33 5.35
CA ASP A 101 -6.62 4.16 4.51
C ASP A 101 -7.52 3.09 5.15
N ILE A 102 -7.92 2.09 4.36
CA ILE A 102 -8.73 0.96 4.81
C ILE A 102 -8.38 -0.34 4.08
N TYR A 103 -8.44 -1.45 4.81
CA TYR A 103 -8.23 -2.81 4.32
C TYR A 103 -9.43 -3.65 4.71
N THR A 104 -10.08 -4.30 3.75
CA THR A 104 -11.23 -5.16 4.01
C THR A 104 -10.87 -6.61 3.76
N SER A 105 -11.27 -7.47 4.70
CA SER A 105 -11.10 -8.92 4.62
C SER A 105 -11.83 -9.50 3.40
N PRO A 106 -11.31 -10.59 2.78
CA PRO A 106 -11.92 -11.19 1.60
C PRO A 106 -13.33 -11.75 1.83
N ASN A 107 -13.60 -12.22 3.05
CA ASN A 107 -14.89 -12.74 3.51
C ASN A 107 -15.83 -11.65 4.03
N LYS A 108 -15.42 -10.37 3.99
CA LYS A 108 -16.24 -9.20 4.31
C LYS A 108 -16.75 -9.18 5.75
N ASP A 109 -15.97 -9.69 6.70
CA ASP A 109 -16.34 -9.68 8.12
C ASP A 109 -15.54 -8.66 8.93
N ILE A 110 -14.31 -8.34 8.50
CA ILE A 110 -13.38 -7.44 9.20
C ILE A 110 -12.88 -6.32 8.27
N ALA A 111 -12.79 -5.11 8.81
CA ALA A 111 -12.13 -3.95 8.21
C ALA A 111 -11.06 -3.37 9.15
N LEU A 112 -9.88 -3.07 8.62
CA LEU A 112 -8.82 -2.34 9.31
C LEU A 112 -8.78 -0.91 8.76
N VAL A 113 -9.08 0.06 9.61
CA VAL A 113 -9.00 1.49 9.28
C VAL A 113 -7.71 2.05 9.87
N VAL A 114 -6.91 2.69 9.02
CA VAL A 114 -5.64 3.31 9.40
C VAL A 114 -5.84 4.81 9.58
N THR A 115 -5.39 5.33 10.71
CA THR A 115 -5.32 6.77 11.00
C THR A 115 -3.85 7.17 11.17
N GLN A 116 -3.60 8.45 11.49
CA GLN A 116 -2.23 8.91 11.74
C GLN A 116 -1.59 8.27 12.99
N SER A 117 -2.40 7.84 13.95
CA SER A 117 -1.92 7.37 15.25
C SER A 117 -2.53 6.03 15.69
N GLU A 118 -3.44 5.46 14.91
CA GLU A 118 -4.17 4.24 15.28
C GLU A 118 -4.41 3.32 14.09
N LEU A 119 -4.39 2.02 14.37
CA LEU A 119 -4.99 0.97 13.55
C LEU A 119 -6.26 0.50 14.26
N ILE A 120 -7.41 0.71 13.64
CA ILE A 120 -8.72 0.41 14.23
C ILE A 120 -9.35 -0.75 13.47
N ILE A 121 -9.72 -1.80 14.19
CA ILE A 121 -10.38 -2.98 13.63
C ILE A 121 -11.88 -2.86 13.87
N TYR A 122 -12.68 -3.00 12.81
CA TYR A 122 -14.13 -3.05 12.86
C TYR A 122 -14.64 -4.37 12.30
N ALA A 123 -15.79 -4.83 12.80
CA ALA A 123 -16.62 -5.75 12.04
C ALA A 123 -17.26 -5.02 10.85
N ILE A 124 -17.57 -5.75 9.79
CA ILE A 124 -18.34 -5.25 8.66
C ILE A 124 -19.77 -5.77 8.77
N GLU A 125 -20.73 -4.85 8.83
CA GLU A 125 -22.17 -5.13 8.93
C GLU A 125 -22.89 -4.37 7.81
N ASP A 126 -23.65 -5.07 6.96
CA ASP A 126 -24.39 -4.48 5.83
C ASP A 126 -23.53 -3.56 4.92
N ASN A 127 -22.30 -4.00 4.61
CA ASN A 127 -21.28 -3.25 3.87
C ASN A 127 -20.87 -1.91 4.52
N ARG A 128 -20.99 -1.80 5.84
CA ARG A 128 -20.59 -0.64 6.65
C ARG A 128 -19.70 -1.08 7.80
N LEU A 129 -18.98 -0.13 8.37
CA LEU A 129 -18.25 -0.34 9.63
C LEU A 129 -19.27 -0.47 10.76
N ALA A 130 -19.26 -1.61 11.46
CA ALA A 130 -20.07 -1.87 12.65
C ALA A 130 -19.93 -0.72 13.66
N LYS A 131 -20.98 -0.46 14.46
CA LYS A 131 -21.07 0.73 15.31
C LYS A 131 -19.81 0.93 16.17
N GLU A 132 -19.41 -0.11 16.89
CA GLU A 132 -18.23 -0.10 17.76
C GLU A 132 -17.05 -0.84 17.11
N PRO A 133 -15.80 -0.42 17.37
CA PRO A 133 -14.63 -1.16 16.93
C PRO A 133 -14.45 -2.45 17.73
N LEU A 134 -13.87 -3.47 17.10
CA LEU A 134 -13.44 -4.72 17.73
C LEU A 134 -12.15 -4.55 18.53
N ALA A 135 -11.23 -3.71 18.02
CA ALA A 135 -9.94 -3.45 18.63
C ALA A 135 -9.34 -2.13 18.11
N LYS A 136 -8.42 -1.55 18.89
CA LYS A 136 -7.59 -0.42 18.49
C LYS A 136 -6.15 -0.66 18.87
N TYR A 137 -5.21 -0.28 18.02
CA TYR A 137 -3.77 -0.36 18.28
C TYR A 137 -3.15 1.00 18.03
N ILE A 138 -2.23 1.42 18.90
CA ILE A 138 -1.49 2.67 18.72
C ILE A 138 -0.43 2.48 17.63
N LEU A 139 -0.39 3.41 16.69
CA LEU A 139 0.68 3.56 15.72
C LEU A 139 1.59 4.69 16.16
N GLN A 140 2.90 4.43 16.16
CA GLN A 140 3.90 5.47 16.40
C GLN A 140 3.89 6.46 15.24
N GLU A 141 4.27 7.70 15.52
CA GLU A 141 4.41 8.72 14.48
C GLU A 141 5.40 8.25 13.40
N GLY A 142 5.01 8.41 12.13
CA GLY A 142 5.80 7.95 10.98
C GLY A 142 5.59 6.48 10.61
N SER A 143 4.75 5.73 11.34
CA SER A 143 4.38 4.36 10.95
C SER A 143 3.71 4.35 9.58
N SER A 144 4.02 3.34 8.77
CA SER A 144 3.35 3.09 7.50
C SER A 144 3.09 1.60 7.32
N ILE A 145 1.97 1.28 6.65
CA ILE A 145 1.68 -0.10 6.27
C ILE A 145 2.48 -0.42 5.02
N ILE A 146 3.39 -1.38 5.14
CA ILE A 146 4.23 -1.85 4.03
C ILE A 146 3.63 -3.06 3.30
N MET A 147 2.76 -3.83 3.97
CA MET A 147 2.18 -5.07 3.48
C MET A 147 0.89 -5.39 4.23
N ALA A 148 -0.07 -6.02 3.54
CA ALA A 148 -1.27 -6.58 4.14
C ALA A 148 -1.60 -7.91 3.45
N GLU A 149 -1.75 -8.98 4.23
CA GLU A 149 -2.10 -10.31 3.75
C GLU A 149 -3.21 -10.92 4.62
N TRP A 150 -4.02 -11.79 4.01
CA TRP A 150 -5.13 -12.46 4.67
C TRP A 150 -4.91 -13.96 4.62
N ALA A 151 -5.07 -14.63 5.76
CA ALA A 151 -5.00 -16.08 5.88
C ALA A 151 -6.28 -16.65 6.48
N LEU A 152 -6.62 -17.88 6.09
CA LEU A 152 -7.76 -18.62 6.62
C LEU A 152 -7.30 -20.00 7.12
N GLY A 153 -8.00 -20.52 8.14
CA GLY A 153 -7.78 -21.86 8.68
C GLY A 153 -6.33 -22.11 9.12
N ASP A 154 -5.78 -23.27 8.74
CA ASP A 154 -4.46 -23.72 9.16
C ASP A 154 -3.30 -22.81 8.73
N TYR A 155 -3.50 -21.91 7.77
CA TYR A 155 -2.48 -20.94 7.37
C TYR A 155 -2.20 -19.91 8.46
N VAL A 156 -3.21 -19.50 9.24
CA VAL A 156 -3.08 -18.49 10.30
C VAL A 156 -1.97 -18.88 11.30
N PRO A 157 -2.05 -20.05 11.98
CA PRO A 157 -1.03 -20.41 12.95
C PRO A 157 0.31 -20.81 12.30
N ARG A 158 0.32 -21.21 11.03
CA ARG A 158 1.57 -21.52 10.30
C ARG A 158 2.35 -20.26 9.97
N TRP A 159 1.67 -19.23 9.48
CA TRP A 159 2.25 -17.94 9.15
C TRP A 159 2.73 -17.23 10.40
N GLU A 160 1.91 -17.18 11.45
CA GLU A 160 2.31 -16.61 12.74
C GLU A 160 3.62 -17.23 13.25
N ARG A 161 3.69 -18.56 13.31
CA ARG A 161 4.92 -19.26 13.73
C ARG A 161 6.11 -18.96 12.83
N SER A 162 5.91 -18.92 11.51
CA SER A 162 6.97 -18.59 10.55
C SER A 162 7.45 -17.14 10.73
N PHE A 163 6.53 -16.21 10.90
CA PHE A 163 6.82 -14.79 11.07
C PHE A 163 7.61 -14.55 12.37
N ILE A 164 7.14 -15.09 13.49
CA ILE A 164 7.84 -15.00 14.79
C ILE A 164 9.21 -15.66 14.74
N LYS A 165 9.34 -16.82 14.09
CA LYS A 165 10.63 -17.54 14.01
C LYS A 165 11.70 -16.78 13.22
N ASN A 166 11.30 -16.05 12.18
CA ASN A 166 12.24 -15.47 11.22
C ASN A 166 12.47 -13.95 11.41
N ASN A 167 11.81 -13.32 12.39
CA ASN A 167 11.88 -11.87 12.60
C ASN A 167 12.00 -11.53 14.08
N GLU A 168 12.49 -10.33 14.38
CA GLU A 168 12.34 -9.72 15.70
C GLU A 168 10.90 -9.19 15.84
N THR A 169 10.15 -9.73 16.79
CA THR A 169 8.72 -9.41 16.96
C THR A 169 8.43 -8.91 18.36
N VAL A 170 7.50 -7.95 18.47
CA VAL A 170 6.93 -7.49 19.74
C VAL A 170 5.43 -7.74 19.69
N GLU A 171 4.89 -8.35 20.74
CA GLU A 171 3.44 -8.50 20.89
C GLU A 171 2.82 -7.14 21.22
N VAL A 172 1.86 -6.70 20.40
CA VAL A 172 1.12 -5.45 20.63
C VAL A 172 -0.27 -5.81 21.13
N LYS A 173 -0.66 -5.26 22.27
CA LYS A 173 -2.00 -5.48 22.85
C LYS A 173 -2.97 -4.39 22.40
N PRO A 174 -4.23 -4.73 22.14
CA PRO A 174 -5.23 -3.73 21.80
C PRO A 174 -5.50 -2.81 23.00
N ILE A 175 -5.80 -1.54 22.71
CA ILE A 175 -6.38 -0.62 23.69
C ILE A 175 -7.71 -1.22 24.13
N ARG A 176 -7.92 -1.38 25.44
CA ARG A 176 -9.21 -1.82 25.97
C ARG A 176 -10.27 -0.79 25.56
N ILE A 177 -11.28 -1.27 24.83
CA ILE A 177 -12.49 -0.52 24.55
C ILE A 177 -13.41 -0.82 25.74
N GLU A 178 -13.58 0.17 26.62
CA GLU A 178 -14.52 0.08 27.76
C GLU A 178 -15.98 0.08 27.28
#